data_AF-A0A150Q5S1-F1
#
_entry.id   AF-A0A150Q5S1-F1
#
_cell.length_a   1.000
_cell.length_b   1.000
_cell.length_c   1.000
_cell.angle_alpha   90.00
_cell.angle_beta   90.00
_cell.angle_gamma   90.00
#
_symmetry.space_group_name_H-M   'P 1'
#
loop_
_entity.id
_entity.type
_entity.pdbx_description
1 polymer ?
#
loop_
_entity_poly.entity_id
_entity_poly.type
_entity_poly.pdbx_seq_one_letter_code
_entity_poly.pdbx_strand_id
1 'polypeptide(L)'
;MPSSNPIDKILHHVLSLSLASLAGARGIDTEGSTTVARGGTGGAPHLAGVEPMDPAGGAYEVLATRYTEICDPVERTLYVLAVGAGGDVQELESEVIESESGVCIGRRPAGLQRTAGRGATRVGAYLANVAQLEAASVLAFDALGRELVQHRAPRPLVERARLAGRDEVRHARLMRRLSARYGGRWEPPRVEPRPVRSLEDLAIDNAAEGCVRETYGALVGMWQGRCARDPLVRRVMTRIARDEARHAKLSWALDAWLRPRLSPAERRRVEEARRAALAGLEEAARRGVDPALVAHAGVPDERASRALSRSFAEALAASGHQVGI
;
A
#
# COMPACT_ATOMS: atom_id res chain seq x y z
N MET A 1 3.31 2.95 -35.31
CA MET A 1 1.91 2.64 -34.99
C MET A 1 1.80 2.45 -33.49
N PRO A 2 0.94 3.16 -32.74
CA PRO A 2 0.83 2.95 -31.31
C PRO A 2 0.24 1.56 -31.07
N SER A 3 1.00 0.68 -30.39
CA SER A 3 0.48 -0.62 -29.97
C SER A 3 -0.68 -0.37 -29.00
N SER A 4 -1.91 -0.62 -29.42
CA SER A 4 -3.13 -0.40 -28.65
C SER A 4 -3.30 -1.50 -27.60
N ASN A 5 -2.34 -1.62 -26.68
CA ASN A 5 -2.37 -2.60 -25.60
C ASN A 5 -3.64 -2.38 -24.74
N PRO A 6 -4.47 -3.41 -24.52
CA PRO A 6 -5.67 -3.31 -23.69
C PRO A 6 -5.41 -2.67 -22.32
N ILE A 7 -4.24 -2.90 -21.72
CA ILE A 7 -3.86 -2.32 -20.43
C ILE A 7 -3.68 -0.81 -20.52
N ASP A 8 -3.10 -0.29 -21.60
CA ASP A 8 -2.99 1.16 -21.79
C ASP A 8 -4.37 1.79 -21.93
N LYS A 9 -5.32 1.11 -22.58
CA LYS A 9 -6.72 1.56 -22.66
C LYS A 9 -7.41 1.55 -21.30
N ILE A 10 -7.23 0.49 -20.50
CA ILE A 10 -7.78 0.42 -19.13
C ILE A 10 -7.22 1.57 -18.28
N LEU A 11 -5.90 1.74 -18.26
CA LEU A 11 -5.24 2.78 -17.47
C LEU A 11 -5.71 4.18 -17.88
N HIS A 12 -5.74 4.48 -19.17
CA HIS A 12 -6.20 5.78 -19.67
C HIS A 12 -7.70 6.02 -19.44
N HIS A 13 -8.54 5.01 -19.66
CA HIS A 13 -10.00 5.11 -19.52
C HIS A 13 -10.41 5.34 -18.06
N VAL A 14 -9.90 4.52 -17.14
CA VAL A 14 -10.20 4.61 -15.70
C VAL A 14 -9.75 5.96 -15.13
N LEU A 15 -8.56 6.43 -15.50
CA LEU A 15 -8.07 7.74 -15.07
C LEU A 15 -8.91 8.90 -15.64
N SER A 16 -9.38 8.80 -16.89
CA SER A 16 -10.20 9.85 -17.51
C SER A 16 -11.59 9.98 -16.87
N LEU A 17 -12.22 8.85 -16.51
CA LEU A 17 -13.54 8.83 -15.86
C LEU A 17 -13.47 9.31 -14.40
N SER A 18 -12.41 8.93 -13.68
CA SER A 18 -12.24 9.29 -12.27
C SER A 18 -11.92 10.78 -12.08
N LEU A 19 -11.23 11.41 -13.04
CA LEU A 19 -10.94 12.84 -13.01
C LEU A 19 -12.15 13.72 -13.36
N ALA A 20 -13.15 13.19 -14.09
CA ALA A 20 -14.37 13.93 -14.44
C ALA A 20 -15.33 14.15 -13.24
N SER A 21 -15.10 13.44 -12.12
CA SER A 21 -15.94 13.49 -10.91
C SER A 21 -15.52 14.59 -9.90
N LEU A 22 -14.45 15.35 -10.18
CA LEU A 22 -13.83 16.30 -9.23
C LEU A 22 -14.42 17.73 -9.20
N ALA A 23 -15.62 17.94 -9.72
CA ALA A 23 -16.32 19.22 -9.55
C ALA A 23 -17.35 19.13 -8.40
N GLY A 24 -16.97 19.50 -7.17
CA GLY A 24 -17.92 19.96 -6.15
C GLY A 24 -17.70 19.55 -4.68
N ALA A 25 -17.46 20.58 -3.85
CA ALA A 25 -17.94 20.84 -2.48
C ALA A 25 -17.14 20.40 -1.20
N ARG A 26 -17.27 21.27 -0.18
CA ARG A 26 -16.59 21.41 1.13
C ARG A 26 -17.46 20.92 2.32
N GLY A 27 -16.85 20.67 3.49
CA GLY A 27 -17.43 20.84 4.85
C GLY A 27 -17.33 19.62 5.81
N ILE A 28 -16.84 19.79 7.04
CA ILE A 28 -16.65 18.77 8.12
C ILE A 28 -17.34 19.26 9.42
N ASP A 29 -17.87 18.33 10.23
CA ASP A 29 -18.44 18.51 11.58
C ASP A 29 -17.82 17.51 12.59
N THR A 30 -17.78 17.83 13.90
CA THR A 30 -17.01 17.14 14.96
C THR A 30 -17.75 17.05 16.29
N GLU A 31 -18.03 15.85 16.85
CA GLU A 31 -18.31 15.64 18.29
C GLU A 31 -18.04 14.20 18.82
N GLY A 32 -17.45 14.06 20.03
CA GLY A 32 -17.66 12.94 21.00
C GLY A 32 -16.43 12.20 21.60
N SER A 33 -16.13 12.32 22.92
CA SER A 33 -15.14 11.47 23.65
C SER A 33 -15.43 11.27 25.15
N THR A 34 -14.96 10.16 25.76
CA THR A 34 -15.08 9.82 27.21
C THR A 34 -13.79 9.18 27.79
N THR A 35 -13.53 9.35 29.11
CA THR A 35 -12.26 9.10 29.85
C THR A 35 -12.35 7.95 30.90
N VAL A 36 -11.23 7.25 31.21
CA VAL A 36 -11.06 6.32 32.36
C VAL A 36 -9.64 6.43 32.97
N ALA A 37 -9.51 6.35 34.30
CA ALA A 37 -8.27 6.51 35.09
C ALA A 37 -7.51 5.19 35.39
N ARG A 38 -6.20 5.28 35.69
CA ARG A 38 -5.28 4.14 35.86
C ARG A 38 -4.67 4.07 37.27
N GLY A 39 -4.45 2.86 37.78
CA GLY A 39 -3.57 2.56 38.91
C GLY A 39 -2.68 1.36 38.61
N GLY A 40 -1.44 1.39 39.13
CA GLY A 40 -0.61 0.20 39.34
C GLY A 40 0.65 0.09 38.48
N THR A 41 1.78 0.33 39.14
CA THR A 41 3.20 0.23 38.77
C THR A 41 3.62 -0.97 37.89
N GLY A 42 4.31 -0.67 36.79
CA GLY A 42 4.99 -1.64 35.92
C GLY A 42 5.70 -0.88 34.79
N GLY A 43 7.01 -0.64 34.97
CA GLY A 43 7.82 0.15 34.03
C GLY A 43 7.88 -0.48 32.64
N ALA A 44 7.66 0.34 31.60
CA ALA A 44 7.78 -0.08 30.21
C ALA A 44 9.26 0.05 29.74
N PRO A 45 9.82 -0.97 29.05
CA PRO A 45 11.23 -1.04 28.65
C PRO A 45 11.66 -0.07 27.53
N HIS A 46 10.83 0.92 27.18
CA HIS A 46 11.11 1.91 26.14
C HIS A 46 11.47 3.31 26.69
N LEU A 47 11.74 3.39 27.99
CA LEU A 47 12.07 4.62 28.73
C LEU A 47 13.58 4.80 29.02
N ALA A 48 14.46 4.06 28.34
CA ALA A 48 15.90 4.18 28.57
C ALA A 48 16.42 5.53 28.02
N GLY A 49 16.75 6.46 28.92
CA GLY A 49 17.45 7.72 28.60
C GLY A 49 16.63 9.01 28.69
N VAL A 50 15.41 8.96 29.24
CA VAL A 50 14.64 10.18 29.54
C VAL A 50 14.88 10.56 31.01
N GLU A 51 15.65 11.61 31.26
CA GLU A 51 15.75 12.19 32.61
C GLU A 51 14.55 13.11 32.87
N PRO A 52 13.83 12.95 33.99
CA PRO A 52 12.73 13.84 34.35
C PRO A 52 13.25 15.23 34.71
N MET A 53 12.58 16.27 34.24
CA MET A 53 12.79 17.64 34.72
C MET A 53 11.99 17.84 36.02
N ASP A 54 12.69 18.23 37.09
CA ASP A 54 12.18 18.30 38.48
C ASP A 54 10.97 19.25 38.64
N PRO A 55 9.90 18.87 39.37
CA PRO A 55 8.61 19.52 39.34
C PRO A 55 8.47 20.50 40.51
N ALA A 56 8.60 21.79 40.24
CA ALA A 56 8.14 22.82 41.18
C ALA A 56 6.60 23.03 41.16
N GLY A 57 5.83 22.12 40.55
CA GLY A 57 4.38 22.33 40.35
C GLY A 57 3.53 21.10 40.02
N GLY A 58 3.97 19.89 40.38
CA GLY A 58 3.08 18.70 40.40
C GLY A 58 2.57 18.18 39.05
N ALA A 59 3.27 18.43 37.95
CA ALA A 59 2.95 17.82 36.65
C ALA A 59 3.73 16.51 36.44
N TYR A 60 3.05 15.46 35.96
CA TYR A 60 3.65 14.17 35.60
C TYR A 60 3.58 13.97 34.08
N GLU A 61 4.66 13.51 33.45
CA GLU A 61 4.62 13.08 32.05
C GLU A 61 4.16 11.63 31.93
N VAL A 62 3.18 11.37 31.07
CA VAL A 62 2.56 10.07 30.84
C VAL A 62 2.70 9.69 29.38
N LEU A 63 3.39 8.58 29.13
CA LEU A 63 3.40 7.92 27.83
C LEU A 63 2.17 7.03 27.69
N ALA A 64 1.31 7.35 26.72
CA ALA A 64 0.09 6.60 26.44
C ALA A 64 0.09 6.15 24.98
N THR A 65 -0.22 4.88 24.70
CA THR A 65 -0.52 4.43 23.34
C THR A 65 -2.01 4.26 23.18
N ARG A 66 -2.60 4.96 22.21
CA ARG A 66 -4.02 4.87 21.89
C ARG A 66 -4.17 4.32 20.47
N TYR A 67 -5.17 3.45 20.28
CA TYR A 67 -5.72 3.24 18.95
C TYR A 67 -6.51 4.49 18.57
N THR A 68 -5.91 5.36 17.78
CA THR A 68 -6.57 6.60 17.31
C THR A 68 -7.60 6.28 16.24
N GLU A 69 -7.38 5.19 15.51
CA GLU A 69 -8.31 4.66 14.52
C GLU A 69 -8.40 3.14 14.69
N ILE A 70 -9.62 2.65 14.89
CA ILE A 70 -9.93 1.22 15.06
C ILE A 70 -10.17 0.57 13.67
N CYS A 71 -10.20 1.37 12.61
CA CYS A 71 -10.33 0.93 11.22
C CYS A 71 -9.45 1.77 10.28
N ASP A 72 -9.10 1.18 9.12
CA ASP A 72 -7.90 1.47 8.32
C ASP A 72 -7.60 2.96 8.05
N PRO A 73 -6.33 3.34 8.17
CA PRO A 73 -5.26 2.49 8.71
C PRO A 73 -5.45 2.33 10.21
N VAL A 74 -5.33 1.08 10.68
CA VAL A 74 -5.32 0.81 12.12
C VAL A 74 -4.12 1.57 12.66
N GLU A 75 -4.40 2.57 13.46
CA GLU A 75 -3.37 3.46 13.97
C GLU A 75 -3.08 3.11 15.39
N ARG A 76 -1.80 3.09 15.70
CA ARG A 76 -1.36 3.20 17.07
C ARG A 76 -0.53 4.46 17.17
N THR A 77 -0.99 5.40 17.98
CA THR A 77 -0.30 6.67 18.21
C THR A 77 0.21 6.67 19.65
N LEU A 78 1.49 6.98 19.81
CA LEU A 78 2.12 7.22 21.10
C LEU A 78 1.95 8.70 21.43
N TYR A 79 1.45 8.99 22.62
CA TYR A 79 1.30 10.32 23.17
C TYR A 79 2.25 10.48 24.35
N VAL A 80 2.90 11.63 24.44
CA VAL A 80 3.52 12.15 25.66
C VAL A 80 2.59 13.21 26.19
N LEU A 81 2.02 12.97 27.37
CA LEU A 81 1.02 13.82 27.98
C LEU A 81 1.57 14.43 29.27
N ALA A 82 1.51 15.73 29.45
CA ALA A 82 1.66 16.36 30.76
C ALA A 82 0.33 16.24 31.51
N VAL A 83 0.38 15.72 32.73
CA VAL A 83 -0.79 15.60 33.61
C VAL A 83 -0.55 16.47 34.83
N GLY A 84 -1.26 17.57 34.95
CA GLY A 84 -1.19 18.47 36.10
C GLY A 84 -1.79 17.84 37.36
N ALA A 85 -1.42 18.37 38.53
CA ALA A 85 -1.90 17.88 39.83
C ALA A 85 -3.43 17.98 40.00
N GLY A 86 -4.11 18.80 39.18
CA GLY A 86 -5.56 18.94 39.12
C GLY A 86 -6.26 17.92 38.21
N GLY A 87 -5.52 17.05 37.52
CA GLY A 87 -6.04 16.08 36.55
C GLY A 87 -6.23 16.64 35.14
N ASP A 88 -5.77 17.86 34.89
CA ASP A 88 -5.65 18.43 33.55
C ASP A 88 -4.59 17.68 32.73
N VAL A 89 -4.96 17.27 31.53
CA VAL A 89 -4.09 16.51 30.62
C VAL A 89 -3.81 17.37 29.39
N GLN A 90 -2.53 17.66 29.14
CA GLN A 90 -2.05 18.37 27.97
C GLN A 90 -1.20 17.44 27.11
N GLU A 91 -1.50 17.34 25.83
CA GLU A 91 -0.60 16.68 24.88
C GLU A 91 0.66 17.53 24.69
N LEU A 92 1.81 16.97 25.04
CA LEU A 92 3.12 17.57 24.79
C LEU A 92 3.64 17.17 23.40
N GLU A 93 3.50 15.89 23.06
CA GLU A 93 3.97 15.33 21.80
C GLU A 93 3.13 14.11 21.41
N SER A 94 2.95 13.88 20.11
CA SER A 94 2.38 12.62 19.60
C SER A 94 3.14 12.13 18.36
N GLU A 95 3.37 10.81 18.31
CA GLU A 95 4.02 10.10 17.21
C GLU A 95 3.13 8.94 16.75
N VAL A 96 2.83 8.88 15.44
CA VAL A 96 2.13 7.73 14.84
C VAL A 96 3.10 6.55 14.75
N ILE A 97 3.10 5.70 15.75
CA ILE A 97 4.04 4.58 15.81
C ILE A 97 3.71 3.45 14.85
N GLU A 98 2.47 3.33 14.35
CA GLU A 98 2.02 2.28 13.41
C GLU A 98 0.92 2.78 12.44
N SER A 99 1.07 2.48 11.14
CA SER A 99 0.07 2.68 10.09
C SER A 99 0.05 1.50 9.10
N GLU A 100 -1.08 0.80 9.00
CA GLU A 100 -1.31 -0.24 7.97
C GLU A 100 -2.24 0.29 6.86
N SER A 101 -1.71 0.85 5.77
CA SER A 101 -2.55 1.31 4.65
C SER A 101 -2.90 0.19 3.66
N GLY A 102 -4.18 0.06 3.30
CA GLY A 102 -4.70 -0.98 2.39
C GLY A 102 -4.34 -0.85 0.90
N VAL A 103 -3.76 0.26 0.42
CA VAL A 103 -3.49 0.48 -1.01
C VAL A 103 -2.00 0.34 -1.30
N CYS A 104 -1.61 -0.72 -2.02
CA CYS A 104 -0.20 -1.05 -2.28
C CYS A 104 0.20 -0.83 -3.73
N ILE A 105 1.46 -0.44 -3.87
CA ILE A 105 2.20 -0.36 -5.12
C ILE A 105 3.21 -1.50 -5.10
N GLY A 106 3.36 -2.21 -6.22
CA GLY A 106 4.25 -3.35 -6.36
C GLY A 106 3.69 -4.72 -5.93
N ARG A 107 4.38 -5.77 -6.38
CA ARG A 107 4.05 -7.19 -6.17
C ARG A 107 4.46 -7.67 -4.78
N ARG A 108 3.55 -8.25 -3.99
CA ARG A 108 3.93 -8.82 -2.69
C ARG A 108 4.45 -10.26 -2.85
N PRO A 109 5.60 -10.62 -2.25
CA PRO A 109 6.07 -12.00 -2.27
C PRO A 109 5.24 -12.87 -1.31
N ALA A 110 5.02 -14.13 -1.68
CA ALA A 110 4.48 -15.13 -0.77
C ALA A 110 5.39 -15.25 0.47
N GLY A 111 4.80 -15.21 1.68
CA GLY A 111 5.56 -15.24 2.94
C GLY A 111 6.02 -13.88 3.46
N LEU A 112 5.60 -12.77 2.84
CA LEU A 112 5.80 -11.43 3.41
C LEU A 112 5.10 -11.33 4.78
N GLN A 113 5.87 -11.05 5.82
CA GLN A 113 5.33 -10.69 7.12
C GLN A 113 4.81 -9.26 7.06
N ARG A 114 3.52 -9.08 7.38
CA ARG A 114 2.90 -7.75 7.39
C ARG A 114 3.38 -7.00 8.62
N THR A 115 4.01 -5.86 8.39
CA THR A 115 4.39 -4.93 9.44
C THR A 115 3.90 -3.55 9.06
N ALA A 116 3.23 -2.88 9.99
CA ALA A 116 2.82 -1.50 9.81
C ALA A 116 4.06 -0.60 9.60
N GLY A 117 3.93 0.40 8.71
CA GLY A 117 4.92 1.46 8.62
C GLY A 117 4.89 2.32 9.88
N ARG A 118 6.05 2.84 10.29
CA ARG A 118 6.18 3.69 11.49
C ARG A 118 6.69 5.06 11.10
N GLY A 119 6.39 6.11 11.88
CA GLY A 119 7.00 7.41 11.67
C GLY A 119 6.44 8.54 12.53
N ALA A 120 7.21 9.62 12.66
CA ALA A 120 6.78 10.84 13.36
C ALA A 120 5.51 11.47 12.77
N THR A 121 5.19 11.18 11.50
CA THR A 121 3.95 11.64 10.87
C THR A 121 3.21 10.50 10.19
N ARG A 122 1.89 10.68 10.06
CA ARG A 122 0.98 9.89 9.25
C ARG A 122 1.53 9.58 7.85
N VAL A 123 1.97 10.63 7.16
CA VAL A 123 2.49 10.55 5.79
C VAL A 123 3.83 9.81 5.78
N GLY A 124 4.68 10.03 6.78
CA GLY A 124 5.95 9.33 6.96
C GLY A 124 5.77 7.83 7.16
N ALA A 125 4.84 7.43 8.05
CA ALA A 125 4.50 6.04 8.31
C ALA A 125 3.92 5.35 7.07
N TYR A 126 3.00 6.00 6.36
CA TYR A 126 2.47 5.50 5.07
C TYR A 126 3.59 5.29 4.05
N LEU A 127 4.44 6.29 3.83
CA LEU A 127 5.55 6.19 2.87
C LEU A 127 6.59 5.15 3.31
N ALA A 128 6.77 4.92 4.62
CA ALA A 128 7.63 3.86 5.14
C ALA A 128 7.06 2.47 4.79
N ASN A 129 5.75 2.29 4.96
CA ASN A 129 5.05 1.08 4.56
C ASN A 129 5.17 0.83 3.05
N VAL A 130 4.92 1.85 2.21
CA VAL A 130 5.10 1.71 0.76
C VAL A 130 6.56 1.38 0.42
N ALA A 131 7.53 2.05 1.02
CA ALA A 131 8.94 1.75 0.80
C ALA A 131 9.34 0.32 1.20
N GLN A 132 8.71 -0.25 2.24
CA GLN A 132 8.90 -1.64 2.63
C GLN A 132 8.30 -2.59 1.60
N LEU A 133 7.10 -2.29 1.10
CA LEU A 133 6.43 -3.08 0.08
C LEU A 133 7.21 -3.11 -1.24
N GLU A 134 7.71 -1.96 -1.70
CA GLU A 134 8.59 -1.87 -2.87
C GLU A 134 9.87 -2.71 -2.68
N ALA A 135 10.45 -2.70 -1.47
CA ALA A 135 11.59 -3.54 -1.16
C ALA A 135 11.23 -5.04 -1.14
N ALA A 136 10.01 -5.39 -0.73
CA ALA A 136 9.51 -6.76 -0.78
C ALA A 136 9.27 -7.21 -2.23
N SER A 137 8.83 -6.30 -3.11
CA SER A 137 8.65 -6.59 -4.54
C SER A 137 9.94 -7.00 -5.24
N VAL A 138 11.10 -6.49 -4.80
CA VAL A 138 12.41 -6.97 -5.28
C VAL A 138 12.53 -8.48 -5.10
N LEU A 139 12.21 -8.97 -3.89
CA LEU A 139 12.26 -10.39 -3.55
C LEU A 139 11.21 -11.19 -4.34
N ALA A 140 10.04 -10.60 -4.57
CA ALA A 140 8.98 -11.20 -5.38
C ALA A 140 9.40 -11.40 -6.84
N PHE A 141 10.00 -10.40 -7.48
CA PHE A 141 10.50 -10.51 -8.85
C PHE A 141 11.72 -11.41 -8.99
N ASP A 142 12.60 -11.45 -7.98
CA ASP A 142 13.71 -12.41 -7.94
C ASP A 142 13.21 -13.85 -7.85
N ALA A 143 12.22 -14.11 -6.99
CA ALA A 143 11.56 -15.42 -6.90
C ALA A 143 10.87 -15.78 -8.23
N LEU A 144 10.06 -14.87 -8.77
CA LEU A 144 9.38 -15.03 -10.04
C LEU A 144 10.37 -15.36 -11.17
N GLY A 145 11.49 -14.66 -11.25
CA GLY A 145 12.53 -14.92 -12.24
C GLY A 145 13.09 -16.35 -12.16
N ARG A 146 13.32 -16.88 -10.94
CA ARG A 146 13.77 -18.28 -10.74
C ARG A 146 12.70 -19.28 -11.14
N GLU A 147 11.45 -19.03 -10.75
CA GLU A 147 10.32 -19.92 -11.05
C GLU A 147 10.05 -19.97 -12.56
N LEU A 148 10.11 -18.83 -13.25
CA LEU A 148 9.98 -18.79 -14.71
C LEU A 148 11.08 -19.60 -15.41
N VAL A 149 12.32 -19.56 -14.92
CA VAL A 149 13.41 -20.40 -15.45
C VAL A 149 13.13 -21.88 -15.21
N GLN A 150 12.74 -22.25 -13.98
CA GLN A 150 12.41 -23.64 -13.62
C GLN A 150 11.30 -24.20 -14.53
N HIS A 151 10.25 -23.41 -14.76
CA HIS A 151 9.09 -23.77 -15.58
C HIS A 151 9.32 -23.59 -17.09
N ARG A 152 10.56 -23.31 -17.52
CA ARG A 152 10.96 -23.16 -18.92
C ARG A 152 10.14 -22.09 -19.66
N ALA A 153 9.88 -20.97 -18.99
CA ALA A 153 9.25 -19.81 -19.60
C ALA A 153 10.11 -19.24 -20.75
N PRO A 154 9.48 -18.64 -21.77
CA PRO A 154 10.18 -17.90 -22.81
C PRO A 154 11.17 -16.89 -22.22
N ARG A 155 12.39 -16.86 -22.77
CA ARG A 155 13.48 -15.97 -22.33
C ARG A 155 13.04 -14.50 -22.18
N PRO A 156 12.24 -13.90 -23.07
CA PRO A 156 11.77 -12.52 -22.90
C PRO A 156 10.96 -12.27 -21.63
N LEU A 157 10.19 -13.25 -21.14
CA LEU A 157 9.42 -13.11 -19.89
C LEU A 157 10.33 -13.11 -18.66
N VAL A 158 11.35 -13.98 -18.66
CA VAL A 158 12.38 -14.02 -17.61
C VAL A 158 13.16 -12.70 -17.55
N GLU A 159 13.56 -12.17 -18.71
CA GLU A 159 14.30 -10.90 -18.79
C GLU A 159 13.47 -9.71 -18.31
N ARG A 160 12.16 -9.69 -18.63
CA ARG A 160 11.23 -8.68 -18.13
C ARG A 160 11.03 -8.76 -16.61
N ALA A 161 10.95 -9.96 -16.03
CA ALA A 161 10.86 -10.13 -14.57
C ALA A 161 12.12 -9.61 -13.87
N ARG A 162 13.31 -9.92 -14.40
CA ARG A 162 14.59 -9.38 -13.87
C ARG A 162 14.67 -7.86 -14.03
N LEU A 163 14.14 -7.31 -15.11
CA LEU A 163 14.06 -5.85 -15.28
C LEU A 163 13.13 -5.22 -14.25
N ALA A 164 11.96 -5.80 -14.02
CA ALA A 164 11.02 -5.34 -13.00
C ALA A 164 11.66 -5.33 -11.60
N GLY A 165 12.37 -6.40 -11.19
CA GLY A 165 13.10 -6.40 -9.92
C GLY A 165 14.15 -5.27 -9.78
N ARG A 166 14.81 -4.89 -10.89
CA ARG A 166 15.72 -3.72 -10.89
C ARG A 166 14.98 -2.38 -10.81
N ASP A 167 13.76 -2.32 -11.30
CA ASP A 167 12.89 -1.15 -11.16
C ASP A 167 12.48 -1.00 -9.69
N GLU A 168 12.10 -2.10 -9.02
CA GLU A 168 11.73 -2.10 -7.60
C GLU A 168 12.86 -1.70 -6.66
N VAL A 169 14.12 -2.06 -6.96
CA VAL A 169 15.27 -1.55 -6.20
C VAL A 169 15.33 -0.02 -6.25
N ARG A 170 14.97 0.58 -7.39
CA ARG A 170 14.92 2.05 -7.50
C ARG A 170 13.69 2.61 -6.79
N HIS A 171 12.53 1.97 -6.91
CA HIS A 171 11.29 2.39 -6.25
C HIS A 171 11.45 2.39 -4.73
N ALA A 172 11.95 1.29 -4.16
CA ALA A 172 12.24 1.17 -2.74
C ALA A 172 13.18 2.28 -2.23
N ARG A 173 14.22 2.62 -3.00
CA ARG A 173 15.14 3.72 -2.66
C ARG A 173 14.47 5.09 -2.70
N LEU A 174 13.63 5.35 -3.71
CA LEU A 174 12.90 6.60 -3.84
C LEU A 174 11.87 6.76 -2.71
N MET A 175 11.09 5.72 -2.47
CA MET A 175 10.07 5.70 -1.42
C MET A 175 10.69 5.79 -0.03
N ARG A 176 11.83 5.13 0.23
CA ARG A 176 12.57 5.28 1.49
C ARG A 176 13.04 6.71 1.73
N ARG A 177 13.50 7.41 0.69
CA ARG A 177 13.89 8.84 0.79
C ARG A 177 12.69 9.74 1.06
N LEU A 178 11.56 9.49 0.40
CA LEU A 178 10.31 10.20 0.68
C LEU A 178 9.85 9.93 2.12
N SER A 179 9.84 8.67 2.55
CA SER A 179 9.54 8.27 3.92
C SER A 179 10.36 9.07 4.93
N ALA A 180 11.69 9.07 4.81
CA ALA A 180 12.58 9.81 5.72
C ALA A 180 12.27 11.33 5.74
N ARG A 181 11.96 11.94 4.58
CA ARG A 181 11.59 13.37 4.48
C ARG A 181 10.33 13.69 5.29
N TYR A 182 9.39 12.76 5.39
CA TYR A 182 8.15 12.92 6.15
C TYR A 182 8.25 12.32 7.57
N GLY A 183 9.46 12.04 8.07
CA GLY A 183 9.67 11.49 9.41
C GLY A 183 9.33 9.99 9.53
N GLY A 184 9.22 9.28 8.41
CA GLY A 184 9.02 7.84 8.39
C GLY A 184 10.26 7.06 8.84
N ARG A 185 10.01 5.99 9.60
CA ARG A 185 11.01 5.04 10.08
C ARG A 185 10.88 3.76 9.25
N TRP A 186 11.73 3.65 8.24
CA TRP A 186 11.76 2.50 7.35
C TRP A 186 12.53 1.33 7.97
N GLU A 187 11.97 0.14 7.83
CA GLU A 187 12.59 -1.15 8.18
C GLU A 187 12.61 -2.08 6.97
N PRO A 188 13.62 -2.96 6.82
CA PRO A 188 13.65 -3.93 5.75
C PRO A 188 12.47 -4.91 5.84
N PRO A 189 11.92 -5.37 4.70
CA PRO A 189 10.86 -6.37 4.70
C PRO A 189 11.39 -7.71 5.20
N ARG A 190 10.54 -8.44 5.93
CA ARG A 190 10.80 -9.84 6.31
C ARG A 190 9.95 -10.75 5.45
N VAL A 191 10.62 -11.63 4.71
CA VAL A 191 9.96 -12.59 3.80
C VAL A 191 10.47 -13.97 4.15
N GLU A 192 9.54 -14.83 4.56
CA GLU A 192 9.86 -16.24 4.80
C GLU A 192 10.25 -16.93 3.49
N PRO A 193 11.38 -17.65 3.43
CA PRO A 193 11.76 -18.42 2.26
C PRO A 193 10.66 -19.41 1.88
N ARG A 194 10.32 -19.44 0.59
CA ARG A 194 9.38 -20.40 0.02
C ARG A 194 10.09 -21.25 -1.03
N PRO A 195 9.73 -22.55 -1.16
CA PRO A 195 10.18 -23.36 -2.27
C PRO A 195 9.63 -22.83 -3.59
N VAL A 196 10.23 -23.28 -4.71
CA VAL A 196 9.71 -22.98 -6.05
C VAL A 196 8.28 -23.48 -6.16
N ARG A 197 7.35 -22.58 -6.51
CA ARG A 197 5.93 -22.88 -6.62
C ARG A 197 5.60 -23.77 -7.81
N SER A 198 4.48 -24.48 -7.72
CA SER A 198 3.86 -25.14 -8.87
C SER A 198 3.42 -24.12 -9.94
N LEU A 199 3.14 -24.58 -11.16
CA LEU A 199 2.58 -23.71 -12.22
C LEU A 199 1.23 -23.11 -11.81
N GLU A 200 0.40 -23.89 -11.12
CA GLU A 200 -0.88 -23.42 -10.60
C GLU A 200 -0.70 -22.32 -9.54
N ASP A 201 0.12 -22.55 -8.52
CA ASP A 201 0.34 -21.58 -7.44
C ASP A 201 0.93 -20.27 -7.98
N LEU A 202 1.84 -20.38 -8.95
CA LEU A 202 2.39 -19.24 -9.67
C LEU A 202 1.29 -18.46 -10.43
N ALA A 203 0.37 -19.17 -11.08
CA ALA A 203 -0.74 -18.55 -11.82
C ALA A 203 -1.75 -17.87 -10.88
N ILE A 204 -2.08 -18.50 -9.75
CA ILE A 204 -2.96 -17.94 -8.71
C ILE A 204 -2.35 -16.63 -8.17
N ASP A 205 -1.08 -16.66 -7.80
CA ASP A 205 -0.35 -15.49 -7.31
C ASP A 205 -0.25 -14.40 -8.38
N ASN A 206 0.05 -14.77 -9.63
CA ASN A 206 0.13 -13.82 -10.74
C ASN A 206 -1.21 -13.15 -11.03
N ALA A 207 -2.33 -13.88 -10.96
CA ALA A 207 -3.65 -13.29 -11.16
C ALA A 207 -4.01 -12.28 -10.05
N ALA A 208 -3.71 -12.60 -8.79
CA ALA A 208 -4.07 -11.75 -7.65
C ALA A 208 -3.09 -10.59 -7.42
N GLU A 209 -1.79 -10.86 -7.32
CA GLU A 209 -0.76 -9.84 -7.11
C GLU A 209 -0.45 -9.07 -8.40
N GLY A 210 -0.18 -9.77 -9.51
CA GLY A 210 0.30 -9.14 -10.73
C GLY A 210 -0.81 -8.49 -11.56
N CYS A 211 -1.79 -9.28 -11.99
CA CYS A 211 -2.84 -8.80 -12.89
C CYS A 211 -3.77 -7.80 -12.20
N VAL A 212 -4.14 -8.05 -10.94
CA VAL A 212 -5.05 -7.18 -10.19
C VAL A 212 -4.30 -6.10 -9.41
N ARG A 213 -3.47 -6.47 -8.43
CA ARG A 213 -2.87 -5.50 -7.50
C ARG A 213 -1.83 -4.58 -8.15
N GLU A 214 -0.90 -5.07 -8.98
CA GLU A 214 0.06 -4.17 -9.67
C GLU A 214 -0.66 -3.23 -10.66
N THR A 215 -1.67 -3.72 -11.40
CA THR A 215 -2.44 -2.85 -12.31
C THR A 215 -3.20 -1.76 -11.55
N TYR A 216 -3.81 -2.11 -10.41
CA TYR A 216 -4.47 -1.12 -9.55
C TYR A 216 -3.47 -0.17 -8.87
N GLY A 217 -2.33 -0.69 -8.41
CA GLY A 217 -1.23 0.11 -7.87
C GLY A 217 -0.70 1.13 -8.87
N ALA A 218 -0.59 0.76 -10.15
CA ALA A 218 -0.26 1.70 -11.23
C ALA A 218 -1.31 2.82 -11.36
N LEU A 219 -2.61 2.50 -11.31
CA LEU A 219 -3.69 3.50 -11.35
C LEU A 219 -3.58 4.49 -10.18
N VAL A 220 -3.39 3.98 -8.97
CA VAL A 220 -3.22 4.79 -7.76
C VAL A 220 -1.96 5.64 -7.86
N GLY A 221 -0.84 5.08 -8.31
CA GLY A 221 0.39 5.84 -8.53
C GLY A 221 0.23 6.96 -9.57
N MET A 222 -0.54 6.74 -10.64
CA MET A 222 -0.87 7.77 -11.62
C MET A 222 -1.75 8.87 -11.03
N TRP A 223 -2.69 8.51 -10.15
CA TRP A 223 -3.49 9.47 -9.39
C TRP A 223 -2.60 10.30 -8.45
N GLN A 224 -1.77 9.66 -7.63
CA GLN A 224 -0.84 10.34 -6.73
C GLN A 224 0.13 11.27 -7.48
N GLY A 225 0.60 10.86 -8.66
CA GLY A 225 1.43 11.67 -9.56
C GLY A 225 0.77 12.99 -10.02
N ARG A 226 -0.56 13.04 -10.01
CA ARG A 226 -1.35 14.22 -10.39
C ARG A 226 -1.80 15.02 -9.17
N CYS A 227 -2.27 14.34 -8.13
CA CYS A 227 -3.05 14.95 -7.05
C CYS A 227 -2.21 15.31 -5.81
N ALA A 228 -1.03 14.73 -5.61
CA ALA A 228 -0.21 15.05 -4.43
C ALA A 228 0.19 16.53 -4.40
N ARG A 229 0.06 17.19 -3.23
CA ARG A 229 0.44 18.59 -3.05
C ARG A 229 1.96 18.80 -3.17
N ASP A 230 2.77 17.85 -2.71
CA ASP A 230 4.23 17.94 -2.80
C ASP A 230 4.69 17.61 -4.25
N PRO A 231 5.34 18.56 -4.96
CA PRO A 231 5.83 18.33 -6.32
C PRO A 231 6.85 17.19 -6.45
N LEU A 232 7.62 16.90 -5.39
CA LEU A 232 8.55 15.79 -5.36
C LEU A 232 7.80 14.46 -5.33
N VAL A 233 6.77 14.34 -4.48
CA VAL A 233 5.90 13.15 -4.45
C VAL A 233 5.28 12.93 -5.82
N ARG A 234 4.70 13.98 -6.43
CA ARG A 234 4.13 13.88 -7.78
C ARG A 234 5.12 13.33 -8.80
N ARG A 235 6.36 13.84 -8.79
CA ARG A 235 7.41 13.42 -9.73
C ARG A 235 7.81 11.96 -9.52
N VAL A 236 8.00 11.55 -8.27
CA VAL A 236 8.36 10.16 -7.91
C VAL A 236 7.23 9.22 -8.32
N MET A 237 5.99 9.51 -7.93
CA MET A 237 4.84 8.66 -8.23
C MET A 237 4.54 8.57 -9.73
N THR A 238 4.71 9.67 -10.48
CA THR A 238 4.59 9.64 -11.95
C THR A 238 5.61 8.69 -12.59
N ARG A 239 6.83 8.62 -12.05
CA ARG A 239 7.85 7.70 -12.55
C ARG A 239 7.52 6.26 -12.18
N ILE A 240 7.26 6.01 -10.89
CA ILE A 240 6.92 4.66 -10.38
C ILE A 240 5.72 4.12 -11.16
N ALA A 241 4.63 4.88 -11.29
CA ALA A 241 3.43 4.42 -11.98
C ALA A 241 3.63 4.03 -13.45
N ARG A 242 4.61 4.63 -14.15
CA ARG A 242 4.98 4.20 -15.51
C ARG A 242 5.74 2.87 -15.50
N ASP A 243 6.58 2.65 -14.50
CA ASP A 243 7.31 1.41 -14.30
C ASP A 243 6.32 0.30 -13.89
N GLU A 244 5.42 0.56 -12.94
CA GLU A 244 4.32 -0.34 -12.53
C GLU A 244 3.40 -0.73 -13.69
N ALA A 245 3.06 0.20 -14.58
CA ALA A 245 2.28 -0.12 -15.78
C ALA A 245 2.99 -1.13 -16.69
N ARG A 246 4.34 -1.13 -16.73
CA ARG A 246 5.12 -2.13 -17.46
C ARG A 246 5.17 -3.47 -16.73
N HIS A 247 5.13 -3.46 -15.40
CA HIS A 247 5.06 -4.66 -14.55
C HIS A 247 3.69 -5.33 -14.68
N ALA A 248 2.60 -4.57 -14.62
CA ALA A 248 1.26 -5.05 -14.92
C ALA A 248 1.19 -5.71 -16.31
N LYS A 249 1.74 -5.08 -17.36
CA LYS A 249 1.85 -5.68 -18.70
C LYS A 249 2.68 -6.97 -18.74
N LEU A 250 3.62 -7.17 -17.82
CA LEU A 250 4.33 -8.45 -17.67
C LEU A 250 3.39 -9.48 -17.05
N SER A 251 2.72 -9.13 -15.95
CA SER A 251 1.76 -10.00 -15.26
C SER A 251 0.66 -10.52 -16.20
N TRP A 252 0.12 -9.69 -17.09
CA TRP A 252 -0.84 -10.12 -18.11
C TRP A 252 -0.23 -11.02 -19.20
N ALA A 253 1.03 -10.80 -19.58
CA ALA A 253 1.73 -11.68 -20.51
C ALA A 253 2.05 -13.05 -19.88
N LEU A 254 2.34 -13.07 -18.58
CA LEU A 254 2.51 -14.30 -17.80
C LEU A 254 1.19 -15.07 -17.71
N ASP A 255 0.07 -14.38 -17.46
CA ASP A 255 -1.26 -15.00 -17.42
C ASP A 255 -1.59 -15.71 -18.75
N ALA A 256 -1.38 -15.02 -19.88
CA ALA A 256 -1.57 -15.59 -21.22
C ALA A 256 -0.66 -16.80 -21.50
N TRP A 257 0.57 -16.81 -20.96
CA TRP A 257 1.49 -17.93 -21.08
C TRP A 257 1.12 -19.11 -20.17
N LEU A 258 0.70 -18.85 -18.92
CA LEU A 258 0.35 -19.88 -17.94
C LEU A 258 -0.96 -20.57 -18.30
N ARG A 259 -1.99 -19.82 -18.70
CA ARG A 259 -3.36 -20.31 -18.90
C ARG A 259 -3.48 -21.58 -19.76
N PRO A 260 -2.86 -21.71 -20.95
CA PRO A 260 -2.97 -22.94 -21.75
C PRO A 260 -2.31 -24.17 -21.10
N ARG A 261 -1.45 -23.98 -20.10
CA ARG A 261 -0.72 -25.04 -19.38
C ARG A 261 -1.46 -25.55 -18.14
N LEU A 262 -2.58 -24.91 -17.80
CA LEU A 262 -3.43 -25.27 -16.68
C LEU A 262 -4.63 -26.09 -17.16
N SER A 263 -5.02 -27.07 -16.35
CA SER A 263 -6.28 -27.81 -16.45
C SER A 263 -7.48 -26.88 -16.22
N PRO A 264 -8.70 -27.29 -16.62
CA PRO A 264 -9.91 -26.52 -16.36
C PRO A 264 -10.15 -26.24 -14.87
N ALA A 265 -9.77 -27.16 -13.97
CA ALA A 265 -9.94 -26.97 -12.53
C ALA A 265 -8.98 -25.92 -11.97
N GLU A 266 -7.72 -25.96 -12.38
CA GLU A 266 -6.72 -24.96 -11.97
C GLU A 266 -7.08 -23.58 -12.50
N ARG A 267 -7.54 -23.47 -13.75
CA ARG A 267 -8.03 -22.19 -14.31
C ARG A 267 -9.17 -21.59 -13.49
N ARG A 268 -10.11 -22.41 -12.97
CA ARG A 268 -11.18 -21.92 -12.09
C ARG A 268 -10.62 -21.30 -10.80
N ARG A 269 -9.65 -21.95 -10.17
CA ARG A 269 -8.99 -21.43 -8.95
C ARG A 269 -8.21 -20.15 -9.21
N VAL A 270 -7.60 -20.01 -10.39
CA VAL A 270 -6.97 -18.75 -10.82
C VAL A 270 -7.99 -17.62 -10.95
N GLU A 271 -9.13 -17.87 -11.59
CA GLU A 271 -10.18 -16.84 -11.71
C GLU A 271 -10.84 -16.53 -10.34
N GLU A 272 -10.99 -17.50 -9.46
CA GLU A 272 -11.42 -17.29 -8.07
C GLU A 272 -10.46 -16.36 -7.31
N ALA A 273 -9.15 -16.60 -7.42
CA ALA A 273 -8.14 -15.73 -6.82
C ALA A 273 -8.18 -14.30 -7.38
N ARG A 274 -8.41 -14.16 -8.70
CA ARG A 274 -8.59 -12.85 -9.36
C ARG A 274 -9.82 -12.12 -8.81
N ARG A 275 -10.96 -12.81 -8.70
CA ARG A 275 -12.21 -12.24 -8.14
C ARG A 275 -12.04 -11.85 -6.67
N ALA A 276 -11.41 -12.70 -5.87
CA ALA A 276 -11.13 -12.39 -4.47
C ALA A 276 -10.22 -11.16 -4.32
N ALA A 277 -9.21 -11.02 -5.17
CA ALA A 277 -8.36 -9.83 -5.17
C ALA A 277 -9.13 -8.55 -5.54
N LEU A 278 -10.03 -8.60 -6.53
CA LEU A 278 -10.88 -7.46 -6.91
C LEU A 278 -11.85 -7.07 -5.80
N ALA A 279 -12.53 -8.05 -5.19
CA ALA A 279 -13.39 -7.81 -4.03
C ALA A 279 -12.60 -7.18 -2.87
N GLY A 280 -11.37 -7.63 -2.65
CA GLY A 280 -10.46 -7.02 -1.67
C GLY A 280 -10.13 -5.56 -1.97
N LEU A 281 -9.96 -5.18 -3.24
CA LEU A 281 -9.76 -3.78 -3.65
C LEU A 281 -11.01 -2.93 -3.42
N GLU A 282 -12.20 -3.45 -3.76
CA GLU A 282 -13.46 -2.73 -3.51
C GLU A 282 -13.72 -2.51 -2.03
N GLU A 283 -13.42 -3.51 -1.20
CA GLU A 283 -13.55 -3.39 0.25
C GLU A 283 -12.52 -2.41 0.82
N ALA A 284 -11.28 -2.40 0.30
CA ALA A 284 -10.29 -1.40 0.67
C ALA A 284 -10.71 0.02 0.23
N ALA A 285 -11.36 0.16 -0.92
CA ALA A 285 -11.78 1.46 -1.46
C ALA A 285 -12.91 2.12 -0.67
N ARG A 286 -13.69 1.36 0.10
CA ARG A 286 -14.75 1.89 0.98
C ARG A 286 -14.22 2.45 2.29
N ARG A 287 -12.91 2.32 2.55
CA ARG A 287 -12.28 2.76 3.80
C ARG A 287 -11.97 4.25 3.71
N GLY A 288 -12.20 4.96 4.81
CA GLY A 288 -11.79 6.35 4.94
C GLY A 288 -10.28 6.49 4.77
N VAL A 289 -9.83 7.58 4.18
CA VAL A 289 -8.41 7.89 4.02
C VAL A 289 -8.12 9.18 4.78
N ASP A 290 -7.07 9.15 5.59
CA ASP A 290 -6.63 10.32 6.34
C ASP A 290 -6.39 11.53 5.40
N PRO A 291 -6.97 12.71 5.71
CA PRO A 291 -6.83 13.91 4.87
C PRO A 291 -5.38 14.32 4.59
N ALA A 292 -4.44 14.06 5.50
CA ALA A 292 -3.03 14.35 5.29
C ALA A 292 -2.42 13.43 4.22
N LEU A 293 -2.85 12.17 4.13
CA LEU A 293 -2.44 11.25 3.06
C LEU A 293 -3.00 11.70 1.71
N VAL A 294 -4.26 12.13 1.67
CA VAL A 294 -4.88 12.69 0.46
C VAL A 294 -4.11 13.93 0.00
N ALA A 295 -3.87 14.88 0.91
CA ALA A 295 -3.21 16.14 0.57
C ALA A 295 -1.74 15.95 0.18
N HIS A 296 -0.94 15.28 1.02
CA HIS A 296 0.53 15.27 0.87
C HIS A 296 1.05 14.09 0.05
N ALA A 297 0.49 12.89 0.25
CA ALA A 297 0.86 11.71 -0.52
C ALA A 297 0.00 11.54 -1.78
N GLY A 298 -1.04 12.36 -1.96
CA GLY A 298 -1.93 12.30 -3.12
C GLY A 298 -2.80 11.06 -3.16
N VAL A 299 -2.96 10.34 -2.03
CA VAL A 299 -3.77 9.12 -1.98
C VAL A 299 -5.21 9.46 -2.39
N PRO A 300 -5.89 8.65 -3.22
CA PRO A 300 -7.29 8.92 -3.54
C PRO A 300 -8.14 8.90 -2.27
N ASP A 301 -9.03 9.89 -2.11
CA ASP A 301 -10.04 9.87 -1.05
C ASP A 301 -11.03 8.71 -1.25
N GLU A 302 -11.99 8.52 -0.34
CA GLU A 302 -12.96 7.42 -0.43
C GLU A 302 -13.74 7.44 -1.76
N ARG A 303 -14.24 8.62 -2.17
CA ARG A 303 -15.01 8.77 -3.41
C ARG A 303 -14.17 8.40 -4.63
N ALA A 304 -12.95 8.90 -4.71
CA ALA A 304 -12.01 8.62 -5.79
C ALA A 304 -11.57 7.15 -5.78
N SER A 305 -11.29 6.58 -4.61
CA SER A 305 -10.95 5.16 -4.45
C SER A 305 -12.06 4.25 -4.96
N ARG A 306 -13.32 4.52 -4.59
CA ARG A 306 -14.49 3.75 -5.06
C ARG A 306 -14.72 3.89 -6.57
N ALA A 307 -14.46 5.06 -7.13
CA ALA A 307 -14.54 5.26 -8.57
C ALA A 307 -13.44 4.48 -9.30
N LEU A 308 -12.20 4.57 -8.84
CA LEU A 308 -11.06 3.85 -9.39
C LEU A 308 -11.25 2.33 -9.34
N SER A 309 -11.67 1.79 -8.19
CA SER A 309 -11.88 0.35 -8.02
C SER A 309 -13.00 -0.18 -8.92
N ARG A 310 -14.13 0.52 -8.98
CA ARG A 310 -15.27 0.15 -9.82
C ARG A 310 -14.91 0.18 -11.30
N SER A 311 -14.36 1.31 -11.79
CA SER A 311 -13.98 1.43 -13.19
C SER A 311 -12.90 0.43 -13.58
N PHE A 312 -11.99 0.08 -12.65
CA PHE A 312 -11.01 -0.97 -12.89
C PHE A 312 -11.67 -2.35 -13.06
N ALA A 313 -12.60 -2.73 -12.17
CA ALA A 313 -13.34 -3.98 -12.26
C ALA A 313 -14.16 -4.09 -13.55
N GLU A 314 -14.88 -3.02 -13.92
CA GLU A 314 -15.65 -2.93 -15.17
C GLU A 314 -14.76 -3.10 -16.41
N ALA A 315 -13.60 -2.43 -16.42
CA ALA A 315 -12.68 -2.47 -17.55
C ALA A 315 -12.01 -3.86 -17.71
N LEU A 316 -11.76 -4.57 -16.60
CA LEU A 316 -11.29 -5.96 -16.65
C LEU A 316 -12.35 -6.91 -17.21
N ALA A 317 -13.61 -6.78 -16.76
CA ALA A 317 -14.72 -7.59 -17.25
C ALA A 317 -14.95 -7.37 -18.76
N ALA A 318 -14.89 -6.11 -19.22
CA ALA A 318 -15.03 -5.75 -20.63
C ALA A 318 -13.89 -6.27 -21.52
N SER A 319 -12.70 -6.52 -20.95
CA SER A 319 -11.53 -7.03 -21.67
C SER A 319 -11.55 -8.55 -21.90
N GLY A 320 -12.68 -9.22 -21.66
CA GLY A 320 -12.85 -10.67 -21.91
C GLY A 320 -12.30 -11.59 -20.81
N HIS A 321 -11.82 -11.03 -19.70
CA HIS A 321 -11.50 -11.78 -18.49
C HIS A 321 -12.74 -11.78 -17.61
N GLN A 322 -13.73 -12.63 -17.95
CA GLN A 322 -15.03 -12.65 -17.29
C GLN A 322 -14.90 -12.84 -15.77
N VAL A 323 -15.12 -11.75 -15.04
CA VAL A 323 -15.53 -11.76 -13.64
C VAL A 323 -17.04 -11.90 -13.65
N GLY A 324 -17.53 -13.14 -13.57
CA GLY A 324 -18.93 -13.41 -13.28
C GLY A 324 -19.21 -13.05 -11.82
N ILE A 325 -20.13 -12.10 -11.64
CA ILE A 325 -20.79 -11.74 -10.37
C ILE A 325 -21.45 -12.98 -9.78
#